data_AF-A0A1V5MVD0-F1
#
_entry.id   AF-A0A1V5MVD0-F1
#
_cell.length_a   1.000
_cell.length_b   1.000
_cell.length_c   1.000
_cell.angle_alpha   90.00
_cell.angle_beta   90.00
_cell.angle_gamma   90.00
#
_symmetry.space_group_name_H-M   'P 1'
#
loop_
_entity.id
_entity.type
_entity.pdbx_description
1 polymer ?
#
loop_
_entity_poly.entity_id
_entity_poly.type
_entity_poly.pdbx_seq_one_letter_code
_entity_poly.pdbx_strand_id
1 'polypeptide(L)'
;MGQPEGGFRSGAEWLAGTMESEYPDLPVQIAEVFDSHRAGDLLVFAREGWDFDRSNVGGHGSAAAADMLVPMVFSGPGIEPGGVIPAARTVDVAPTVIEMLDGRKLGEYRFDGRSLLQEMMERK
;
A
#
# COMPACT_ATOMS: atom_id res chain seq x y z
N MET A 1 -10.98 -1.77 20.02
CA MET A 1 -10.11 -0.81 19.30
C MET A 1 -10.37 0.57 19.87
N GLY A 2 -9.36 1.23 20.44
CA GLY A 2 -9.52 2.60 20.96
C GLY A 2 -9.70 3.58 19.81
N GLN A 3 -10.60 4.56 19.96
CA GLN A 3 -10.71 5.65 18.99
C GLN A 3 -9.35 6.34 18.85
N PRO A 4 -8.88 6.64 17.62
CA PRO A 4 -7.63 7.35 17.45
C PRO A 4 -7.76 8.74 18.07
N GLU A 5 -6.87 9.05 19.01
CA GLU A 5 -6.71 10.41 19.54
C GLU A 5 -6.50 11.39 18.38
N GLY A 6 -7.14 12.56 18.44
CA GLY A 6 -7.05 13.59 17.42
C GLY A 6 -5.64 14.16 17.35
N GLY A 7 -4.98 14.03 16.20
CA GLY A 7 -3.61 14.49 15.99
C GLY A 7 -3.14 14.15 14.58
N PHE A 8 -2.05 14.80 14.15
CA PHE A 8 -1.39 14.44 12.90
C PHE A 8 -0.84 13.01 12.97
N ARG A 9 -0.99 12.28 11.87
CA ARG A 9 -0.39 10.96 11.66
C ARG A 9 0.25 10.93 10.29
N SER A 10 1.46 10.41 10.22
CA SER A 10 2.19 10.12 8.99
C SER A 10 1.50 9.03 8.19
N GLY A 11 1.84 8.92 6.90
CA GLY A 11 1.35 7.83 6.06
C GLY A 11 1.73 6.45 6.59
N ALA A 12 2.89 6.29 7.23
CA ALA A 12 3.29 5.03 7.84
C ALA A 12 2.42 4.65 9.05
N GLU A 13 2.07 5.64 9.88
CA GLU A 13 1.16 5.43 11.02
C GLU A 13 -0.26 5.10 10.57
N TRP A 14 -0.74 5.74 9.49
CA TRP A 14 -2.04 5.40 8.89
C TRP A 14 -2.07 3.99 8.34
N LEU A 15 -1.05 3.59 7.59
CA LEU A 15 -0.92 2.24 7.07
C LEU A 15 -1.00 1.24 8.23
N ALA A 16 -0.07 1.32 9.19
CA ALA A 16 -0.01 0.40 10.32
C ALA A 16 -1.30 0.38 11.16
N GLY A 17 -1.92 1.55 11.37
CA GLY A 17 -3.14 1.67 12.18
C GLY A 17 -4.42 1.17 11.51
N THR A 18 -4.42 0.98 10.18
CA THR A 18 -5.61 0.63 9.40
C THR A 18 -5.51 -0.69 8.66
N MET A 19 -4.35 -1.36 8.64
CA MET A 19 -4.13 -2.64 7.94
C MET A 19 -5.19 -3.71 8.22
N GLU A 20 -5.66 -3.82 9.47
CA GLU A 20 -6.65 -4.83 9.88
C GLU A 20 -8.10 -4.32 9.81
N SER A 21 -8.32 -3.12 9.26
CA SER A 21 -9.66 -2.54 9.11
C SER A 21 -10.34 -2.98 7.81
N GLU A 22 -11.63 -2.67 7.68
CA GLU A 22 -12.39 -2.89 6.44
C GLU A 22 -11.80 -2.11 5.24
N TYR A 23 -11.14 -0.96 5.50
CA TYR A 23 -10.60 -0.05 4.50
C TYR A 23 -9.12 0.28 4.80
N PRO A 24 -8.18 -0.64 4.50
CA PRO A 24 -6.78 -0.47 4.85
C PRO A 24 -6.16 0.68 4.08
N ASP A 25 -5.37 1.49 4.78
CA ASP A 25 -4.62 2.65 4.28
C ASP A 25 -5.45 3.74 3.57
N LEU A 26 -6.78 3.71 3.75
CA LEU A 26 -7.71 4.59 3.05
C LEU A 26 -7.41 6.11 3.22
N PRO A 27 -7.04 6.62 4.41
CA PRO A 27 -6.76 8.04 4.58
C PRO A 27 -5.65 8.56 3.66
N VAL A 28 -4.61 7.76 3.44
CA VAL A 28 -3.50 8.11 2.53
C VAL A 28 -3.98 8.01 1.09
N GLN A 29 -4.62 6.90 0.72
CA GLN A 29 -5.05 6.67 -0.66
C GLN A 29 -6.03 7.72 -1.17
N ILE A 30 -7.02 8.13 -0.37
CA ILE A 30 -7.97 9.16 -0.80
C ILE A 30 -7.26 10.50 -1.01
N ALA A 31 -6.34 10.88 -0.11
CA ALA A 31 -5.58 12.11 -0.28
C ALA A 31 -4.78 12.09 -1.59
N GLU A 32 -4.06 11.01 -1.87
CA GLU A 32 -3.24 10.85 -3.08
C GLU A 32 -4.07 10.80 -4.37
N VAL A 33 -5.27 10.19 -4.36
CA VAL A 33 -6.14 10.12 -5.54
C VAL A 33 -6.51 11.52 -6.04
N PHE A 34 -6.75 12.46 -5.13
CA PHE A 34 -7.13 13.84 -5.46
C PHE A 34 -5.97 14.76 -5.84
N ASP A 35 -4.71 14.32 -5.69
CA ASP A 35 -3.54 15.10 -6.13
C ASP A 35 -3.39 15.14 -7.66
N SER A 36 -4.11 14.29 -8.38
CA SER A 36 -4.13 14.25 -9.83
C SER A 36 -5.12 15.28 -10.41
N HIS A 37 -4.67 16.10 -11.35
CA HIS A 37 -5.56 16.97 -12.15
C HIS A 37 -6.62 16.22 -12.98
N ARG A 38 -6.53 14.89 -13.06
CA ARG A 38 -7.51 14.01 -13.72
C ARG A 38 -8.52 13.41 -12.74
N ALA A 39 -8.40 13.70 -11.45
CA ALA A 39 -9.38 13.28 -10.46
C ALA A 39 -10.70 14.02 -10.72
N GLY A 40 -11.82 13.30 -10.60
CA GLY A 40 -13.14 13.93 -10.57
C GLY A 40 -13.37 14.64 -9.24
N ASP A 41 -14.44 15.44 -9.15
CA ASP A 41 -14.79 16.15 -7.90
C ASP A 41 -15.37 15.23 -6.82
N LEU A 42 -15.80 14.02 -7.20
CA LEU A 42 -16.49 13.08 -6.32
C LEU A 42 -16.01 11.66 -6.61
N LEU A 43 -15.62 10.95 -5.55
CA LEU A 43 -15.24 9.55 -5.57
C LEU A 43 -16.32 8.73 -4.85
N VAL A 44 -16.90 7.75 -5.53
CA VAL A 44 -17.93 6.86 -4.97
C VAL A 44 -17.46 5.43 -5.08
N PHE A 45 -17.55 4.70 -3.98
CA PHE A 45 -17.35 3.25 -3.95
C PHE A 45 -18.70 2.56 -3.85
N ALA A 46 -18.90 1.52 -4.66
CA ALA A 46 -19.99 0.59 -4.43
C ALA A 46 -19.74 -0.19 -3.13
N ARG A 47 -20.82 -0.65 -2.49
CA ARG A 47 -20.70 -1.58 -1.36
C ARG A 47 -20.14 -2.91 -1.85
N GLU A 48 -19.42 -3.63 -0.99
CA GLU A 48 -18.96 -5.00 -1.27
C GLU A 48 -20.06 -5.88 -1.91
N GLY A 49 -19.74 -6.50 -3.05
CA GLY A 49 -20.67 -7.31 -3.84
C GLY A 49 -21.65 -6.54 -4.75
N TRP A 50 -21.55 -5.20 -4.82
CA TRP A 50 -22.32 -4.35 -5.72
C TRP A 50 -21.42 -3.78 -6.83
N ASP A 51 -22.03 -3.49 -7.97
CA ASP A 51 -21.39 -2.86 -9.13
C ASP A 51 -22.31 -1.78 -9.70
N PHE A 52 -21.74 -0.78 -10.36
CA PHE A 52 -22.49 0.24 -11.09
C PHE A 52 -22.89 -0.21 -12.50
N ASP A 53 -22.30 -1.30 -13.00
CA ASP A 53 -22.71 -2.03 -14.19
C ASP A 53 -23.42 -3.33 -13.82
N ARG A 54 -24.49 -3.65 -14.56
CA ARG A 54 -25.31 -4.86 -14.34
C ARG A 54 -24.78 -6.09 -15.08
N SER A 55 -23.78 -5.91 -15.94
CA SER A 55 -23.20 -6.97 -16.78
C SER A 55 -21.96 -7.61 -16.16
N ASN A 56 -21.34 -6.96 -15.18
CA ASN A 56 -20.19 -7.49 -14.47
C ASN A 56 -20.62 -8.62 -13.53
N VAL A 57 -20.00 -9.79 -13.71
CA VAL A 57 -20.15 -10.93 -12.79
C VAL A 57 -19.16 -10.88 -11.62
N GLY A 58 -18.17 -9.99 -11.71
CA GLY A 58 -17.17 -9.70 -10.69
C GLY A 58 -16.47 -8.39 -11.07
N GLY A 59 -16.03 -7.65 -10.07
CA GLY A 59 -15.38 -6.36 -10.23
C GLY A 59 -14.32 -6.15 -9.13
N HIS A 60 -13.54 -5.09 -9.30
CA HIS A 60 -12.56 -4.60 -8.34
C HIS A 60 -12.52 -3.07 -8.41
N GLY A 61 -11.77 -2.44 -7.50
CA GLY A 61 -11.58 -0.99 -7.46
C GLY A 61 -12.33 -0.31 -6.32
N SER A 62 -12.84 -1.09 -5.37
CA SER A 62 -13.25 -0.59 -4.07
C SER A 62 -12.04 -0.17 -3.21
N ALA A 63 -12.34 0.55 -2.13
CA ALA A 63 -11.39 0.83 -1.06
C ALA A 63 -11.28 -0.32 -0.04
N ALA A 64 -12.06 -1.39 -0.20
CA ALA A 64 -12.18 -2.44 0.80
C ALA A 64 -10.95 -3.35 0.79
N ALA A 65 -10.68 -3.99 1.93
CA ALA A 65 -9.57 -4.92 2.09
C ALA A 65 -9.54 -6.03 1.03
N ALA A 66 -10.70 -6.45 0.52
CA ALA A 66 -10.83 -7.47 -0.52
C ALA A 66 -10.12 -7.09 -1.84
N ASP A 67 -10.11 -5.79 -2.19
CA ASP A 67 -9.45 -5.29 -3.40
C ASP A 67 -8.05 -4.73 -3.10
N MET A 68 -7.84 -4.22 -1.88
CA MET A 68 -6.61 -3.50 -1.53
C MET A 68 -5.47 -4.39 -1.04
N LEU A 69 -5.78 -5.55 -0.44
CA LEU A 69 -4.75 -6.47 0.06
C LEU A 69 -4.29 -7.42 -1.05
N VAL A 70 -3.02 -7.27 -1.45
CA VAL A 70 -2.39 -8.10 -2.48
C VAL A 70 -1.20 -8.88 -1.91
N PRO A 71 -0.92 -10.09 -2.42
CA PRO A 71 0.27 -10.83 -2.03
C PRO A 71 1.53 -10.12 -2.54
N MET A 72 2.52 -9.96 -1.66
CA MET A 72 3.83 -9.44 -1.98
C MET A 72 4.90 -10.38 -1.41
N VAL A 73 5.69 -11.01 -2.29
CA VAL A 73 6.69 -12.01 -1.91
C VAL A 73 8.00 -11.68 -2.61
N PHE A 74 9.09 -11.60 -1.82
CA PHE A 74 10.44 -11.42 -2.32
C PHE A 74 11.28 -12.67 -2.05
N SER A 75 12.22 -12.95 -2.95
CA SER A 75 13.20 -14.01 -2.81
C SER A 75 14.46 -13.64 -3.59
N GLY A 76 15.63 -13.93 -3.02
CA GLY A 76 16.89 -13.61 -3.65
C GLY A 76 18.07 -13.72 -2.68
N PRO A 77 19.29 -13.44 -3.17
CA PRO A 77 20.50 -13.48 -2.34
C PRO A 77 20.39 -12.55 -1.13
N GLY A 78 20.66 -13.07 0.06
CA GLY A 78 20.67 -12.30 1.31
C GLY A 78 19.30 -11.98 1.92
N ILE A 79 18.20 -12.42 1.30
CA ILE A 79 16.85 -12.33 1.89
C ILE A 79 16.60 -13.58 2.73
N GLU A 80 16.25 -13.38 4.00
CA GLU A 80 15.97 -14.48 4.93
C GLU A 80 14.61 -15.16 4.62
N PRO A 81 14.56 -16.49 4.52
CA PRO A 81 13.31 -17.20 4.23
C PRO A 81 12.34 -17.12 5.42
N GLY A 82 11.04 -17.00 5.12
CA GLY A 82 9.98 -17.01 6.15
C GLY A 82 9.83 -15.69 6.91
N GLY A 83 10.59 -14.65 6.55
CA GLY A 83 10.36 -13.29 7.05
C GLY A 83 9.00 -12.74 6.64
N VAL A 84 8.36 -11.98 7.54
CA VAL A 84 7.08 -11.30 7.30
C VAL A 84 7.24 -9.83 7.64
N ILE A 85 6.89 -8.97 6.70
CA ILE A 85 6.71 -7.52 6.91
C ILE A 85 5.22 -7.28 7.15
N PRO A 86 4.83 -6.66 8.29
CA PRO A 86 3.42 -6.57 8.68
C PRO A 86 2.59 -5.66 7.78
N ALA A 87 3.21 -4.67 7.14
CA ALA A 87 2.55 -3.75 6.25
C ALA A 87 3.52 -3.18 5.20
N ALA A 88 3.08 -3.16 3.94
CA ALA A 88 3.81 -2.59 2.82
C ALA A 88 2.81 -2.06 1.78
N ARG A 89 3.26 -1.15 0.91
CA ARG A 89 2.50 -0.66 -0.23
C ARG A 89 3.09 -1.20 -1.52
N THR A 90 2.26 -1.36 -2.56
CA THR A 90 2.74 -1.76 -3.89
C THR A 90 3.79 -0.79 -4.46
N VAL A 91 3.71 0.50 -4.11
CA VAL A 91 4.72 1.50 -4.48
C VAL A 91 6.11 1.27 -3.86
N ASP A 92 6.22 0.41 -2.83
CA ASP A 92 7.50 0.03 -2.22
C ASP A 92 8.30 -0.94 -3.10
N VAL A 93 7.65 -1.61 -4.07
CA VAL A 93 8.30 -2.60 -4.95
C VAL A 93 9.42 -1.96 -5.78
N ALA A 94 9.15 -0.81 -6.41
CA ALA A 94 10.12 -0.14 -7.28
C ALA A 94 11.42 0.25 -6.55
N PRO A 95 11.39 1.02 -5.43
CA PRO A 95 12.61 1.33 -4.69
C PRO A 95 13.27 0.07 -4.13
N THR A 96 12.51 -0.95 -3.70
CA THR A 96 13.09 -2.22 -3.22
C THR A 96 13.90 -2.93 -4.29
N VAL A 97 13.33 -3.11 -5.49
CA VAL A 97 14.02 -3.76 -6.62
C VAL A 97 15.24 -2.94 -7.06
N ILE A 98 15.15 -1.62 -7.05
CA ILE A 98 16.30 -0.75 -7.38
C ILE A 98 17.41 -0.93 -6.36
N GLU A 99 17.10 -0.98 -5.06
CA GLU A 99 18.14 -1.23 -4.04
C GLU A 99 18.80 -2.59 -4.20
N MET A 100 18.01 -3.63 -4.51
CA MET A 100 18.51 -4.98 -4.76
C MET A 100 19.46 -5.06 -5.96
N LEU A 101 19.22 -4.25 -7.00
CA LEU A 101 20.05 -4.23 -8.21
C LEU A 101 21.26 -3.30 -8.07
N ASP A 102 21.06 -2.07 -7.58
CA ASP A 102 22.09 -1.06 -7.34
C ASP A 102 21.58 0.04 -6.40
N GLY A 103 21.82 -0.10 -5.09
CA GLY A 103 21.42 0.87 -4.07
C GLY A 103 21.93 2.30 -4.28
N ARG A 104 22.97 2.53 -5.10
CA ARG A 104 23.44 3.89 -5.43
C ARG A 104 22.41 4.67 -6.24
N LYS A 105 21.52 3.98 -6.97
CA LYS A 105 20.50 4.58 -7.82
C LYS A 105 19.25 5.03 -7.08
N LEU A 106 19.08 4.65 -5.80
CA LEU A 106 17.92 5.07 -5.01
C LEU A 106 17.77 6.59 -4.96
N GLY A 107 18.87 7.32 -4.86
CA GLY A 107 18.88 8.78 -4.80
C GLY A 107 18.67 9.48 -6.15
N GLU A 108 18.64 8.75 -7.27
CA GLU A 108 18.43 9.33 -8.61
C GLU A 108 16.95 9.61 -8.91
N TYR A 109 16.04 9.02 -8.12
CA TYR A 109 14.60 9.09 -8.34
C TYR A 109 13.87 9.49 -7.06
N ARG A 110 12.70 10.09 -7.23
CA ARG A 110 11.75 10.30 -6.13
C ARG A 110 10.71 9.19 -6.17
N PHE A 111 10.53 8.51 -5.05
CA PHE A 111 9.50 7.48 -4.87
C PHE A 111 8.52 7.93 -3.78
N ASP A 112 7.26 7.55 -3.94
CA ASP A 112 6.27 7.65 -2.86
C ASP A 112 6.42 6.49 -1.88
N GLY A 113 6.85 5.33 -2.39
CA GLY A 113 7.22 4.17 -1.59
C GLY A 113 8.64 4.25 -1.02
N ARG A 114 8.98 3.26 -0.21
CA ARG A 114 10.29 3.07 0.41
C ARG A 114 10.84 1.69 0.09
N SER A 115 12.15 1.53 0.14
CA SER A 115 12.72 0.18 0.04
C SER A 115 12.41 -0.64 1.30
N LEU A 116 12.12 -1.92 1.09
CA LEU A 116 11.91 -2.93 2.12
C LEU A 116 13.15 -3.81 2.34
N LEU A 117 14.23 -3.61 1.58
CA LEU A 117 15.36 -4.54 1.53
C LEU A 117 16.01 -4.77 2.91
N GLN A 118 16.25 -3.70 3.67
CA GLN A 118 16.87 -3.82 5.00
C GLN A 118 16.01 -4.65 5.96
N GLU A 119 14.69 -4.47 5.96
CA GLU A 119 13.77 -5.27 6.80
C GLU A 119 13.76 -6.76 6.44
N MET A 120 14.06 -7.09 5.18
CA MET A 120 14.17 -8.47 4.69
C MET A 120 15.53 -9.10 5.00
N MET A 121 16.58 -8.29 5.19
CA MET A 121 17.94 -8.75 5.48
C MET A 121 18.27 -8.80 6.98
N GLU A 122 17.69 -7.92 7.79
CA GLU A 122 18.12 -7.71 9.20
C GLU A 122 17.52 -8.66 10.24
N ARG A 123 16.88 -9.77 9.84
CA ARG A 123 16.25 -10.71 10.80
C ARG A 123 17.14 -11.92 11.06
N LYS A 124 17.88 -11.89 12.18
CA LYS A 124 18.45 -13.08 12.84
C LYS A 124 17.54 -13.57 13.97
#